data_AF-A0A7R9VKY7-F1
#
_entry.id   AF-A0A7R9VKY7-F1
#
_cell.length_a   1.000
_cell.length_b   1.000
_cell.length_c   1.000
_cell.angle_alpha   90.00
_cell.angle_beta   90.00
_cell.angle_gamma   90.00
#
_symmetry.space_group_name_H-M   'P 1'
#
loop_
_entity.id
_entity.type
_entity.pdbx_description
1 polymer ?
#
loop_
_entity_poly.entity_id
_entity_poly.type
_entity_poly.pdbx_seq_one_letter_code
_entity_poly.pdbx_strand_id
1 'polypeptide(L)'
;KEASHDTPDESFFLVRKAVFADLGAAAKILTDGFFSDTTNIFTYQLERLKTFLSLESTFPSPVDRGSHEMIVACLNKGAKVVGFAEIDCRETRDPKLPPRAYMCNL
;
A
#
# COMPACT_ATOMS: atom_id res chain seq x y z
N LYS A 1 42.91 12.48 -17.73
CA LYS A 1 42.29 11.79 -16.58
C LYS A 1 40.79 12.07 -16.69
N GLU A 2 40.10 11.25 -17.46
CA GLU A 2 38.63 11.29 -17.55
C GLU A 2 38.07 10.77 -16.23
N ALA A 3 37.15 11.53 -15.63
CA ALA A 3 36.38 11.09 -14.49
C ALA A 3 35.37 10.04 -14.98
N SER A 4 35.55 8.80 -14.57
CA SER A 4 34.55 7.75 -14.72
C SER A 4 33.28 8.19 -14.00
N HIS A 5 32.25 8.52 -14.77
CA HIS A 5 30.89 8.70 -14.27
C HIS A 5 30.33 7.31 -13.95
N ASP A 6 30.79 6.72 -12.85
CA ASP A 6 30.17 5.54 -12.26
C ASP A 6 28.79 5.96 -11.75
N THR A 7 27.74 5.61 -12.49
CA THR A 7 26.38 5.47 -11.94
C THR A 7 26.17 4.01 -11.57
N PRO A 8 26.40 3.59 -10.32
CA PRO A 8 25.93 2.30 -9.86
C PRO A 8 24.54 2.46 -9.23
N ASP A 9 23.71 1.44 -9.48
CA ASP A 9 22.40 1.17 -8.90
C ASP A 9 21.24 2.06 -9.40
N GLU A 10 20.75 1.78 -10.62
CA GLU A 10 19.30 1.71 -10.78
C GLU A 10 18.78 0.77 -9.68
N SER A 11 18.19 1.33 -8.64
CA SER A 11 17.57 0.57 -7.57
C SER A 11 16.37 -0.16 -8.17
N PHE A 12 16.60 -1.34 -8.76
CA PHE A 12 15.57 -2.15 -9.37
C PHE A 12 14.50 -2.44 -8.31
N PHE A 13 13.27 -2.03 -8.61
CA PHE A 13 12.10 -2.38 -7.80
C PHE A 13 11.51 -3.66 -8.35
N LEU A 14 11.24 -4.62 -7.46
CA LEU A 14 10.41 -5.78 -7.78
C LEU A 14 8.97 -5.43 -7.45
N VAL A 15 8.12 -5.33 -8.48
CA VAL A 15 6.67 -5.15 -8.32
C VAL A 15 6.00 -6.51 -8.33
N ARG A 16 5.21 -6.81 -7.29
CA ARG A 16 4.50 -8.09 -7.16
C ARG A 16 3.18 -7.92 -6.43
N LYS A 17 2.33 -8.95 -6.49
CA LYS A 17 1.15 -9.05 -5.63
C LYS A 17 1.59 -9.03 -4.16
N ALA A 18 0.85 -8.27 -3.36
CA ALA A 18 1.06 -8.22 -1.92
C ALA A 18 0.78 -9.60 -1.31
N VAL A 19 1.59 -9.96 -0.32
CA VAL A 19 1.31 -11.07 0.59
C VAL A 19 0.90 -10.50 1.94
N PHE A 20 0.28 -11.33 2.77
CA PHE A 20 -0.21 -10.89 4.08
C PHE A 20 0.88 -10.24 4.95
N ALA A 21 2.12 -10.72 4.86
CA ALA A 21 3.26 -10.16 5.58
C ALA A 21 3.62 -8.71 5.17
N ASP A 22 3.20 -8.25 3.98
CA ASP A 22 3.47 -6.89 3.51
C ASP A 22 2.53 -5.85 4.12
N LEU A 23 1.39 -6.27 4.68
CA LEU A 23 0.34 -5.37 5.15
C LEU A 23 0.83 -4.39 6.22
N GLY A 24 1.75 -4.82 7.09
CA GLY A 24 2.33 -3.93 8.10
C GLY A 24 3.16 -2.79 7.51
N ALA A 25 3.81 -3.02 6.37
CA ALA A 25 4.56 -2.01 5.64
C ALA A 25 3.63 -1.15 4.77
N ALA A 26 2.66 -1.77 4.10
CA ALA A 26 1.62 -1.06 3.34
C ALA A 26 0.83 -0.09 4.23
N ALA A 27 0.39 -0.54 5.40
CA ALA A 27 -0.31 0.30 6.37
C ALA A 27 0.55 1.50 6.78
N LYS A 28 1.85 1.30 7.04
CA LYS A 28 2.77 2.40 7.33
C LYS A 28 2.84 3.41 6.17
N ILE A 29 3.00 2.93 4.94
CA ILE A 29 3.10 3.79 3.74
C ILE A 29 1.84 4.64 3.59
N LEU A 30 0.65 4.04 3.75
CA LEU A 30 -0.62 4.75 3.67
C LEU A 30 -0.78 5.75 4.83
N THR A 31 -0.41 5.35 6.05
CA THR A 31 -0.48 6.27 7.19
C THR A 31 0.47 7.45 7.03
N ASP A 32 1.68 7.22 6.52
CA ASP A 32 2.62 8.29 6.19
C ASP A 32 2.07 9.21 5.09
N GLY A 33 1.37 8.67 4.08
CA GLY A 33 0.85 9.46 2.96
C GLY A 33 -0.39 10.29 3.29
N PHE A 34 -1.25 9.84 4.21
CA PHE A 34 -2.54 10.47 4.48
C PHE A 34 -2.64 11.16 5.84
N PHE A 35 -1.85 10.72 6.83
CA PHE A 35 -2.06 11.12 8.24
C PHE A 35 -0.80 11.63 8.94
N SER A 36 0.38 11.62 8.31
CA SER A 36 1.63 12.08 8.95
C SER A 36 1.56 13.50 9.49
N ASP A 37 0.89 14.38 8.73
CA ASP A 37 0.89 15.81 9.00
C ASP A 37 -0.19 16.22 10.01
N THR A 38 -1.16 15.34 10.26
CA THR A 38 -2.35 15.61 11.10
C THR A 38 -2.34 14.84 12.41
N THR A 39 -1.39 13.93 12.61
CA THR A 39 -1.31 13.06 13.79
C THR A 39 -0.07 13.34 14.65
N ASN A 40 -0.18 13.04 15.95
CA ASN A 40 0.95 12.99 16.88
C ASN A 40 1.44 11.54 17.02
N ILE A 41 2.49 11.30 17.81
CA ILE A 41 3.12 9.97 17.92
C ILE A 41 2.11 8.89 18.36
N PHE A 42 1.13 9.20 19.22
CA PHE A 42 0.13 8.24 19.68
C PHE A 42 -0.99 8.04 18.66
N THR A 43 -1.55 9.13 18.15
CA THR A 43 -2.64 9.04 17.17
C THR A 43 -2.17 8.45 15.85
N TYR A 44 -0.91 8.65 15.48
CA TYR A 44 -0.28 8.00 14.33
C TYR A 44 -0.30 6.47 14.46
N GLN A 45 0.07 5.90 15.62
CA GLN A 45 0.05 4.44 15.79
C GLN A 45 -1.37 3.89 15.74
N LEU A 46 -2.35 4.65 16.25
CA LEU A 46 -3.76 4.27 16.16
C LEU A 46 -4.25 4.28 14.70
N GLU A 47 -3.96 5.33 13.95
CA GLU A 47 -4.31 5.41 12.53
C GLU A 47 -3.61 4.33 11.71
N ARG A 48 -2.35 4.02 12.03
CA ARG A 48 -1.62 2.90 11.43
C ARG A 48 -2.27 1.56 11.71
N LEU A 49 -2.73 1.32 12.94
CA LEU A 49 -3.43 0.10 13.30
C LEU A 49 -4.78 -0.01 12.58
N LYS A 50 -5.59 1.06 12.57
CA LYS A 50 -6.85 1.08 11.82
C LYS A 50 -6.63 0.81 10.33
N THR A 51 -5.61 1.43 9.75
CA THR A 51 -5.22 1.23 8.35
C THR A 51 -4.86 -0.22 8.10
N PHE A 52 -4.07 -0.84 8.99
CA PHE A 52 -3.74 -2.26 8.90
C PHE A 52 -4.99 -3.15 8.95
N LEU A 53 -5.88 -2.94 9.92
CA LEU A 53 -7.12 -3.71 10.07
C LEU A 53 -8.04 -3.54 8.84
N SER A 54 -8.09 -2.35 8.26
CA SER A 54 -8.82 -2.10 7.02
C SER A 54 -8.26 -2.94 5.87
N LEU A 55 -6.93 -2.90 5.65
CA LEU A 55 -6.26 -3.68 4.61
C LEU A 55 -6.41 -5.19 4.83
N GLU A 56 -6.33 -5.65 6.08
CA GLU A 56 -6.54 -7.04 6.46
C GLU A 56 -7.96 -7.48 6.11
N SER A 57 -8.96 -6.65 6.45
CA SER A 57 -10.38 -6.96 6.20
C SER A 57 -10.73 -7.04 4.73
N THR A 58 -10.03 -6.27 3.89
CA THR A 58 -10.26 -6.26 2.44
C THR A 58 -9.30 -7.17 1.69
N PHE A 59 -8.36 -7.84 2.35
CA PHE A 59 -7.27 -8.56 1.69
C PHE A 59 -7.80 -9.52 0.59
N PRO A 60 -7.19 -9.52 -0.62
CA PRO A 60 -7.74 -10.25 -1.77
C PRO A 60 -8.00 -11.73 -1.47
N SER A 61 -9.27 -12.11 -1.53
CA SER A 61 -9.71 -13.50 -1.43
C SER A 61 -9.53 -14.23 -2.77
N PRO A 62 -9.31 -15.56 -2.79
CA PRO A 62 -9.31 -16.33 -4.04
C PRO A 62 -10.60 -16.17 -4.86
N VAL A 63 -11.71 -15.79 -4.24
CA VAL A 63 -13.01 -15.55 -4.88
C VAL A 63 -13.04 -14.23 -5.66
N ASP A 64 -12.24 -13.24 -5.25
CA ASP A 64 -12.22 -11.88 -5.81
C ASP A 64 -11.12 -11.70 -6.89
N ARG A 65 -10.64 -12.81 -7.48
CA ARG A 65 -9.58 -12.78 -8.50
C ARG A 65 -10.00 -11.93 -9.70
N GLY A 66 -9.31 -10.80 -9.86
CA GLY A 66 -9.50 -9.88 -11.00
C GLY A 66 -10.38 -8.67 -10.71
N SER A 67 -11.11 -8.65 -9.60
CA SER A 67 -11.89 -7.48 -9.16
C SER A 67 -11.22 -6.73 -8.01
N HIS A 68 -10.31 -7.35 -7.27
CA HIS A 68 -9.54 -6.69 -6.22
C HIS A 68 -8.10 -7.19 -6.17
N GLU A 69 -7.14 -6.26 -6.29
CA GLU A 69 -5.71 -6.58 -6.21
C GLU A 69 -4.95 -5.58 -5.34
N MET A 70 -4.07 -6.12 -4.50
CA MET A 70 -3.09 -5.35 -3.75
C MET A 70 -1.69 -5.63 -4.31
N ILE A 71 -0.93 -4.58 -4.60
CA ILE A 71 0.37 -4.63 -5.28
C ILE A 71 1.39 -3.88 -4.42
N VAL A 72 2.58 -4.46 -4.29
CA VAL A 72 3.70 -3.85 -3.56
C VAL A 72 4.91 -3.68 -4.47
N ALA A 73 5.65 -2.59 -4.25
CA ALA A 73 6.97 -2.39 -4.81
C ALA A 73 8.01 -2.66 -3.73
N CYS A 74 8.92 -3.60 -3.98
CA CYS A 74 9.99 -3.98 -3.07
C CYS A 74 11.35 -3.55 -3.63
N LEU A 75 12.24 -3.06 -2.77
CA LEU A 75 13.66 -2.92 -3.12
C LEU A 75 14.27 -4.31 -3.30
N ASN A 76 14.99 -4.53 -4.40
CA ASN A 76 15.63 -5.81 -4.71
C ASN A 76 16.61 -6.25 -3.60
N LYS A 77 17.35 -5.29 -3.03
CA LYS A 77 18.21 -5.53 -1.85
C LYS A 77 17.35 -5.49 -0.58
N GLY A 78 17.00 -6.67 -0.06
CA GLY A 78 16.41 -6.83 1.28
C GLY A 78 14.89 -6.91 1.33
N ALA A 79 14.21 -7.07 0.19
CA ALA A 79 12.75 -7.26 0.10
C ALA A 79 11.90 -6.20 0.83
N LYS A 80 12.49 -5.02 1.10
CA LYS A 80 11.82 -3.93 1.81
C LYS A 80 10.74 -3.34 0.92
N VAL A 81 9.49 -3.36 1.38
CA VAL A 81 8.37 -2.70 0.71
C VAL A 81 8.55 -1.18 0.81
N VAL A 82 8.48 -0.51 -0.33
CA VAL A 82 8.66 0.95 -0.48
C VAL A 82 7.50 1.62 -1.22
N GLY A 83 6.65 0.83 -1.88
CA GLY A 83 5.45 1.32 -2.54
C GLY A 83 4.31 0.34 -2.35
N PHE A 84 3.10 0.86 -2.35
CA PHE A 84 1.86 0.11 -2.26
C PHE A 84 0.81 0.71 -3.19
N ALA A 85 0.05 -0.14 -3.85
CA ALA A 85 -1.11 0.23 -4.64
C ALA A 85 -2.24 -0.78 -4.43
N GLU A 86 -3.45 -0.29 -4.30
CA GLU A 86 -4.67 -1.10 -4.23
C GLU A 86 -5.57 -0.75 -5.41
N ILE A 87 -6.03 -1.79 -6.11
CA ILE A 87 -6.95 -1.68 -7.23
C ILE A 87 -8.22 -2.40 -6.78
N ASP A 88 -9.29 -1.64 -6.56
CA ASP A 88 -10.60 -2.18 -6.21
C ASP A 88 -11.63 -1.84 -7.29
N CYS A 89 -12.06 -2.88 -8.00
CA CYS A 89 -13.09 -2.88 -9.03
C CYS A 89 -14.28 -3.76 -8.63
N ARG A 90 -14.43 -4.11 -7.35
CA ARG A 90 -15.60 -4.85 -6.86
C ARG A 90 -16.85 -4.00 -7.07
N GLU A 91 -17.95 -4.65 -7.46
CA GLU A 91 -19.22 -3.96 -7.62
C GLU A 91 -19.68 -3.37 -6.28
N THR A 92 -19.99 -2.08 -6.28
CA THR A 92 -20.64 -1.45 -5.12
C THR A 92 -22.00 -2.10 -4.92
N ARG A 93 -22.29 -2.54 -3.69
CA ARG A 93 -23.61 -3.15 -3.35
C ARG A 93 -24.82 -2.25 -3.67
N ASP A 94 -24.61 -0.94 -3.79
CA ASP A 94 -25.62 0.02 -4.21
C ASP A 94 -25.09 0.82 -5.42
N PRO A 95 -25.66 0.62 -6.63
CA PRO A 95 -25.22 1.30 -7.85
C PRO A 95 -25.58 2.79 -7.89
N LYS A 96 -26.40 3.27 -6.96
CA LYS A 96 -26.78 4.70 -6.86
C LYS A 96 -25.80 5.50 -6.01
N LEU A 97 -24.92 4.85 -5.26
CA LEU A 97 -23.93 5.54 -4.46
C LEU A 97 -22.78 6.03 -5.35
N PRO A 98 -22.28 7.25 -5.14
CA PRO A 98 -21.07 7.69 -5.80
C PRO A 98 -19.90 6.78 -5.43
N PRO A 99 -18.85 6.68 -6.28
CA PRO A 99 -17.63 5.97 -5.93
C PRO A 99 -17.12 6.46 -4.57
N ARG A 100 -16.90 5.54 -3.62
CA ARG A 100 -16.33 5.94 -2.33
C ARG A 100 -14.90 6.41 -2.56
N ALA A 101 -14.56 7.56 -2.01
CA ALA A 101 -13.17 7.99 -1.99
C ALA A 101 -12.34 6.93 -1.25
N TYR A 102 -11.20 6.56 -1.82
CA TYR A 102 -10.31 5.59 -1.21
C TYR A 102 -9.89 6.09 0.18
N MET A 103 -9.96 5.22 1.20
CA MET A 103 -9.72 5.54 2.61
C MET A 103 -10.68 6.57 3.26
N CYS A 104 -11.88 6.82 2.70
CA CYS A 104 -12.82 7.80 3.28
C CYS A 104 -13.54 7.37 4.56
N ASN A 105 -13.31 6.14 5.05
CA ASN A 105 -14.03 5.55 6.20
C ASN A 105 -13.10 5.09 7.34
N LEU A 106 -11.88 5.63 7.44
CA LEU A 106 -10.96 5.40 8.57
C LEU A 106 -11.17 6.40 9.72
#